data_AF-A0A8S4SPB2-F1
#
_entry.id   AF-A0A8S4SPB2-F1
#
_cell.length_a   1.000
_cell.length_b   1.000
_cell.length_c   1.000
_cell.angle_alpha   90.00
_cell.angle_beta   90.00
_cell.angle_gamma   90.00
#
_symmetry.space_group_name_H-M   'P 1'
#
loop_
_entity.id
_entity.type
_entity.pdbx_description
1 polymer ?
#
loop_
_entity_poly.entity_id
_entity_poly.type
_entity_poly.pdbx_seq_one_letter_code
_entity_poly.pdbx_strand_id
1 'polypeptide(L)'
;MEYCSHLYDGSAKYQLAALDAMDRRARRLIGEDSLLAKLQSLDHRRKVASLSVFDLVTSSPFFRRTARHRAGFHPYVVNIPKTRTKRFASSFLIRMAGVWNALPSSVFPNSYNLGIFKTRVNRHILDKRVPS
;
A
#
# COMPACT_ATOMS: atom_id res chain seq x y z
N MET A 1 -15.75 8.16 3.56
CA MET A 1 -15.41 8.52 2.17
C MET A 1 -14.05 7.92 1.81
N GLU A 2 -13.94 6.58 1.74
CA GLU A 2 -12.65 5.88 1.50
C GLU A 2 -12.51 5.34 0.07
N TYR A 3 -13.45 5.71 -0.81
CA TYR A 3 -13.69 5.01 -2.07
C TYR A 3 -12.65 5.28 -3.17
N CYS A 4 -11.81 6.33 -3.03
CA CYS A 4 -10.90 6.76 -4.12
C CYS A 4 -9.42 6.87 -3.70
N SER A 5 -9.06 6.46 -2.48
CA SER A 5 -7.68 6.63 -1.94
C SER A 5 -6.59 5.95 -2.80
N HIS A 6 -6.94 4.84 -3.46
CA HIS A 6 -6.07 4.07 -4.36
C HIS A 6 -5.88 4.74 -5.74
N LEU A 7 -6.86 5.50 -6.23
CA LEU A 7 -6.75 6.25 -7.49
C LEU A 7 -5.67 7.33 -7.39
N TYR A 8 -5.53 7.95 -6.22
CA TYR A 8 -4.60 9.05 -6.00
C TYR A 8 -3.15 8.62 -5.72
N ASP A 9 -2.89 7.35 -5.37
CA ASP A 9 -1.50 6.93 -5.07
C ASP A 9 -0.61 6.95 -6.33
N GLY A 10 -1.20 6.94 -7.53
CA GLY A 10 -0.54 7.17 -8.81
C GLY A 10 -0.37 8.66 -9.19
N SER A 11 -0.95 9.59 -8.43
CA SER A 11 -0.91 11.03 -8.70
C SER A 11 0.47 11.64 -8.43
N ALA A 12 0.68 12.85 -8.97
CA ALA A 12 1.93 13.55 -8.76
C ALA A 12 2.14 13.92 -7.29
N LYS A 13 3.40 13.94 -6.83
CA LYS A 13 3.76 14.19 -5.42
C LYS A 13 3.15 15.47 -4.85
N TYR A 14 3.07 16.54 -5.64
CA TYR A 14 2.49 17.81 -5.22
C TYR A 14 0.97 17.72 -4.99
N GLN A 15 0.26 16.91 -5.78
CA GLN A 15 -1.19 16.69 -5.61
C GLN A 15 -1.48 15.90 -4.33
N LEU A 16 -0.67 14.87 -4.06
CA LEU A 16 -0.75 14.11 -2.81
C LEU A 16 -0.45 14.99 -1.59
N ALA A 17 0.57 15.85 -1.67
CA ALA A 17 0.91 16.79 -0.61
C ALA A 17 -0.21 17.81 -0.34
N ALA A 18 -0.87 18.31 -1.39
CA ALA A 18 -2.04 19.18 -1.26
C ALA A 18 -3.20 18.45 -0.56
N LEU A 19 -3.46 17.19 -0.93
CA LEU A 19 -4.48 16.37 -0.29
C LEU A 19 -4.18 16.10 1.19
N ASP A 20 -2.92 15.83 1.54
CA ASP A 20 -2.48 15.68 2.93
C ASP A 20 -2.58 17.00 3.73
N ALA A 21 -2.42 18.14 3.07
CA ALA A 21 -2.68 19.44 3.70
C ALA A 21 -4.18 19.66 3.96
N MET A 22 -5.04 19.22 3.03
CA MET A 22 -6.49 19.27 3.20
C MET A 22 -6.96 18.36 4.35
N ASP A 23 -6.45 17.12 4.45
CA ASP A 23 -6.76 16.20 5.57
C ASP A 23 -6.37 16.82 6.92
N ARG A 24 -5.17 17.41 7.01
CA ARG A 24 -4.72 18.11 8.22
C ARG A 24 -5.60 19.31 8.55
N ARG A 25 -6.02 20.09 7.55
CA ARG A 25 -6.94 21.22 7.76
C ARG A 25 -8.31 20.76 8.24
N ALA A 26 -8.86 19.70 7.63
CA ALA A 26 -10.15 19.13 8.03
C ALA A 26 -10.12 18.64 9.48
N ARG A 27 -9.06 17.94 9.89
CA ARG A 27 -8.86 17.50 11.28
C ARG A 27 -8.84 18.67 12.27
N ARG A 28 -8.15 19.76 11.92
CA ARG A 28 -8.14 20.98 12.76
C ARG A 28 -9.52 21.64 12.87
N LEU A 29 -10.28 21.68 11.77
CA LEU A 29 -11.60 22.33 11.73
C LEU A 29 -12.67 21.55 12.50
N ILE A 30 -12.62 20.21 12.45
CA ILE A 30 -13.57 19.34 13.14
C ILE A 30 -13.28 19.30 14.66
N GLY A 31 -12.06 19.65 15.07
CA GLY A 31 -11.61 19.54 16.46
C GLY A 31 -10.99 18.18 16.72
N GLU A 32 -10.08 18.10 17.69
CA GLU A 32 -9.43 16.85 18.09
C GLU A 32 -10.38 16.00 18.95
N ASP A 33 -11.52 15.64 18.39
CA ASP A 33 -12.43 14.69 19.00
C ASP A 33 -11.71 13.36 19.18
N SER A 34 -11.99 12.68 20.29
CA SER A 34 -11.52 11.32 20.60
C SER A 34 -11.77 10.31 19.44
N LEU A 35 -12.68 10.63 18.53
CA LEU A 35 -12.97 9.92 17.29
C LEU A 35 -11.88 10.07 16.22
N LEU A 36 -11.30 11.27 16.05
CA LEU A 36 -10.26 11.54 15.05
C LEU A 36 -8.86 11.14 15.53
N ALA A 37 -8.62 11.09 16.84
CA ALA A 37 -7.39 10.57 17.43
C ALA A 37 -7.15 9.09 17.07
N LYS A 38 -8.23 8.31 16.91
CA LYS A 38 -8.16 6.91 16.47
C LYS A 38 -7.98 6.76 14.95
N LEU A 39 -8.20 7.82 14.18
CA LEU A 39 -8.17 7.76 12.72
C LEU A 39 -6.76 7.96 12.18
N GLN A 40 -6.20 6.91 11.60
CA GLN A 40 -4.89 6.92 10.96
C GLN A 40 -4.76 8.01 9.87
N SER A 41 -3.54 8.48 9.65
CA SER A 41 -3.24 9.50 8.63
C SER A 41 -3.73 9.09 7.24
N LEU A 42 -4.13 10.04 6.40
CA LEU A 42 -4.59 9.76 5.04
C LEU A 42 -3.54 9.00 4.21
N ASP A 43 -2.26 9.36 4.31
CA ASP A 43 -1.16 8.66 3.65
C ASP A 43 -1.10 7.16 4.01
N HIS A 44 -1.29 6.86 5.29
CA HIS A 44 -1.31 5.48 5.77
C HIS A 44 -2.49 4.71 5.17
N ARG A 45 -3.69 5.29 5.23
CA ARG A 45 -4.90 4.67 4.67
C ARG A 45 -4.80 4.46 3.15
N ARG A 46 -4.20 5.40 2.41
CA ARG A 46 -3.91 5.25 0.97
C ARG A 46 -3.01 4.04 0.71
N LYS A 47 -1.91 3.89 1.45
CA LYS A 47 -0.98 2.76 1.28
C LYS A 47 -1.65 1.40 1.51
N VAL A 48 -2.43 1.26 2.58
CA VAL A 48 -3.19 0.03 2.87
C VAL A 48 -4.20 -0.26 1.75
N ALA A 49 -4.91 0.76 1.28
CA ALA A 49 -5.87 0.63 0.18
C ALA A 49 -5.18 0.23 -1.14
N SER A 50 -4.09 0.88 -1.52
CA SER A 50 -3.30 0.55 -2.71
C SER A 50 -2.80 -0.90 -2.69
N LEU A 51 -2.29 -1.38 -1.55
CA LEU A 51 -1.86 -2.78 -1.41
C LEU A 51 -3.02 -3.77 -1.51
N SER A 52 -4.19 -3.39 -0.99
CA SER A 52 -5.41 -4.21 -1.10
C SER A 52 -5.88 -4.33 -2.55
N VAL A 53 -5.81 -3.24 -3.31
CA VAL A 53 -6.12 -3.25 -4.74
C VAL A 53 -5.07 -4.06 -5.51
N PHE A 54 -3.79 -3.94 -5.12
CA PHE A 54 -2.73 -4.70 -5.74
C PHE A 54 -2.88 -6.21 -5.52
N ASP A 55 -3.28 -6.68 -4.33
CA ASP A 55 -3.61 -8.10 -4.06
C ASP A 55 -4.67 -8.68 -5.02
N LEU A 56 -5.71 -7.89 -5.31
CA LEU A 56 -6.74 -8.27 -6.27
C LEU A 56 -6.17 -8.38 -7.69
N VAL A 57 -5.24 -7.50 -8.06
CA VAL A 57 -4.60 -7.48 -9.38
C VAL A 57 -3.53 -8.58 -9.51
N THR A 58 -2.77 -8.91 -8.45
CA THR A 58 -1.71 -9.93 -8.46
C THR A 58 -2.24 -11.36 -8.43
N SER A 59 -3.51 -11.55 -8.05
CA SER A 59 -4.23 -12.80 -8.30
C SER A 59 -4.27 -13.17 -9.79
N SER A 60 -4.07 -12.19 -10.67
CA SER A 60 -3.92 -12.38 -12.11
C SER A 60 -2.56 -13.01 -12.49
N PRO A 61 -2.51 -13.96 -13.46
CA PRO A 61 -1.31 -14.74 -13.79
C PRO A 61 -0.10 -13.92 -14.26
N PHE A 62 -0.28 -12.66 -14.70
CA PHE A 62 0.78 -11.80 -15.23
C PHE A 62 1.91 -11.49 -14.24
N PHE A 63 1.64 -11.56 -12.93
CA PHE A 63 2.60 -11.20 -11.90
C PHE A 63 3.34 -12.39 -11.28
N ARG A 64 2.98 -13.62 -11.65
CA ARG A 64 3.59 -14.84 -11.08
C ARG A 64 5.07 -14.95 -11.50
N ARG A 65 5.96 -14.87 -10.52
CA ARG A 65 7.39 -15.13 -10.72
C ARG A 65 7.61 -16.63 -10.96
N THR A 66 8.32 -16.98 -12.04
CA THR A 66 8.71 -18.36 -12.33
C THR A 66 9.68 -18.87 -11.26
N ALA A 67 9.53 -20.14 -10.89
CA ALA A 67 10.00 -20.78 -9.65
C ALA A 67 11.52 -20.74 -9.36
N ARG A 68 12.35 -20.19 -10.25
CA ARG A 68 13.81 -20.34 -10.24
C ARG A 68 14.55 -19.56 -9.14
N HIS A 69 13.87 -18.69 -8.38
CA HIS A 69 14.47 -17.83 -7.34
C HIS A 69 13.62 -17.72 -6.07
N ARG A 70 13.21 -18.85 -5.47
CA ARG A 70 12.40 -18.87 -4.23
C ARG A 70 13.22 -18.79 -2.93
N ALA A 71 14.53 -19.02 -2.96
CA ALA A 71 15.35 -18.95 -1.75
C ALA A 71 15.42 -17.50 -1.23
N GLY A 72 14.95 -17.25 0.00
CA GLY A 72 15.00 -15.95 0.67
C GLY A 72 13.84 -14.99 0.39
N PHE A 73 12.85 -15.37 -0.41
CA PHE A 73 11.69 -14.53 -0.76
C PHE A 73 10.37 -15.13 -0.28
N HIS A 74 9.38 -14.28 0.03
CA HIS A 74 8.05 -14.76 0.43
C HIS A 74 7.30 -15.43 -0.74
N PRO A 75 6.37 -16.37 -0.48
CA PRO A 75 5.71 -17.17 -1.52
C PRO A 75 4.95 -16.38 -2.59
N TYR A 76 4.58 -15.13 -2.26
CA TYR A 76 3.74 -14.25 -3.08
C TYR A 76 4.55 -13.21 -3.87
N VAL A 77 5.88 -13.31 -3.94
CA VAL A 77 6.71 -12.33 -4.67
C VAL A 77 6.32 -12.26 -6.14
N VAL A 78 6.17 -11.03 -6.62
CA VAL A 78 5.82 -10.72 -8.00
C VAL A 78 7.06 -10.34 -8.81
N ASN A 79 7.02 -10.64 -10.12
CA ASN A 79 8.06 -10.16 -11.02
C ASN A 79 7.86 -8.67 -11.32
N ILE A 80 8.94 -7.88 -11.23
CA ILE A 80 8.93 -6.45 -11.58
C ILE A 80 9.55 -6.32 -12.97
N PRO A 81 8.77 -5.94 -14.01
CA PRO A 81 9.32 -5.70 -15.33
C PRO A 81 10.44 -4.65 -15.30
N LYS A 82 11.47 -4.83 -16.13
CA LYS A 82 12.53 -3.84 -16.27
C LYS A 82 11.96 -2.51 -16.75
N THR A 83 12.15 -1.45 -15.96
CA THR A 83 11.64 -0.13 -16.29
C THR A 83 12.65 0.64 -17.13
N ARG A 84 12.27 1.01 -18.37
CA ARG A 84 13.12 1.81 -19.26
C ARG A 84 12.99 3.32 -19.06
N THR A 85 11.92 3.78 -18.41
CA THR A 85 11.64 5.20 -18.19
C THR A 85 11.23 5.49 -16.75
N LYS A 86 11.52 6.70 -16.27
CA LYS A 86 11.07 7.18 -14.94
C LYS A 86 9.54 7.17 -14.83
N ARG A 87 8.83 7.54 -15.90
CA ARG A 87 7.35 7.53 -15.96
C ARG A 87 6.78 6.13 -15.75
N PHE A 88 7.36 5.12 -16.39
CA PHE A 88 6.92 3.75 -16.21
C PHE A 88 7.29 3.21 -14.82
N ALA A 89 8.47 3.56 -14.30
CA ALA A 89 8.88 3.22 -12.94
C ALA A 89 7.97 3.85 -11.87
N SER A 90 7.42 5.03 -12.12
CA SER A 90 6.47 5.70 -11.24
C SER A 90 5.02 5.22 -11.38
N SER A 91 4.73 4.31 -12.32
CA SER A 91 3.38 3.77 -12.49
C SER A 91 2.95 2.94 -11.27
N PHE A 92 1.63 2.89 -11.05
CA PHE A 92 1.03 2.21 -9.90
C PHE A 92 1.54 0.78 -9.76
N LEU A 93 1.44 -0.04 -10.82
CA LEU A 93 1.79 -1.46 -10.77
C LEU A 93 3.26 -1.69 -10.42
N ILE A 94 4.17 -0.90 -10.99
CA ILE A 94 5.60 -1.06 -10.73
C ILE A 94 5.96 -0.64 -9.30
N ARG A 95 5.45 0.51 -8.86
CA ARG A 95 5.67 0.98 -7.48
C ARG A 95 5.11 -0.03 -6.47
N MET A 96 3.88 -0.48 -6.67
CA MET A 96 3.21 -1.39 -5.76
C MET A 96 3.87 -2.77 -5.75
N ALA A 97 4.37 -3.25 -6.88
CA ALA A 97 5.15 -4.50 -6.93
C ALA A 97 6.42 -4.43 -6.07
N GLY A 98 7.10 -3.28 -6.04
CA GLY A 98 8.23 -3.03 -5.14
C GLY A 98 7.83 -3.06 -3.66
N VAL A 99 6.75 -2.36 -3.30
CA VAL A 99 6.24 -2.35 -1.92
C VAL A 99 5.78 -3.74 -1.48
N TRP A 100 5.08 -4.45 -2.36
CA TRP A 100 4.59 -5.81 -2.16
C TRP A 100 5.72 -6.79 -1.86
N ASN A 101 6.77 -6.78 -2.68
CA ASN A 101 7.93 -7.67 -2.52
C ASN A 101 8.76 -7.37 -1.25
N ALA A 102 8.60 -6.17 -0.67
CA ALA A 102 9.25 -5.78 0.58
C ALA A 102 8.40 -6.13 1.83
N LEU A 103 7.22 -6.74 1.66
CA LEU A 103 6.40 -7.20 2.77
C LEU A 103 6.94 -8.55 3.31
N PRO A 104 6.93 -8.75 4.63
CA PRO A 104 7.28 -10.05 5.19
C PRO A 104 6.23 -11.12 4.85
N SER A 105 6.63 -12.39 4.91
CA SER A 105 5.73 -13.53 4.65
C SER A 105 4.54 -13.57 5.63
N SER A 106 4.73 -13.07 6.86
CA SER A 106 3.73 -13.06 7.93
C SER A 106 2.48 -12.24 7.60
N VAL A 107 2.60 -11.24 6.73
CA VAL A 107 1.47 -10.37 6.36
C VAL A 107 0.45 -11.12 5.51
N PHE A 108 0.89 -12.15 4.79
CA PHE A 108 0.04 -12.93 3.91
C PHE A 108 -0.66 -14.06 4.69
N PRO A 109 -1.99 -14.22 4.56
CA PRO A 109 -2.71 -15.31 5.21
C PRO A 109 -2.43 -16.65 4.52
N ASN A 110 -2.57 -17.75 5.27
CA ASN A 110 -2.38 -19.11 4.73
C ASN A 110 -3.50 -19.50 3.74
N SER A 111 -4.69 -18.95 3.94
CA SER A 111 -5.83 -19.03 3.03
C SER A 111 -6.21 -17.62 2.57
N TYR A 112 -6.63 -17.46 1.31
CA TYR A 112 -7.00 -16.15 0.78
C TYR A 112 -8.07 -15.49 1.65
N ASN A 113 -7.73 -14.34 2.25
CA ASN A 113 -8.65 -13.52 3.03
C ASN A 113 -8.17 -12.06 3.01
N LEU A 114 -8.85 -11.24 2.21
CA LEU A 114 -8.50 -9.84 2.03
C LEU A 114 -8.63 -9.02 3.34
N GLY A 115 -9.56 -9.39 4.22
CA GLY A 115 -9.74 -8.72 5.52
C GLY A 115 -8.56 -8.94 6.45
N ILE A 116 -8.09 -10.18 6.55
CA ILE A 116 -6.90 -10.53 7.34
C ILE A 116 -5.66 -9.86 6.77
N PHE A 117 -5.49 -9.87 5.44
CA PHE A 117 -4.40 -9.20 4.77
C PHE A 117 -4.38 -7.70 5.10
N LYS A 118 -5.52 -7.00 4.94
CA LYS A 118 -5.68 -5.58 5.30
C LYS A 118 -5.24 -5.30 6.74
N THR A 119 -5.72 -6.08 7.69
CA THR A 119 -5.37 -5.91 9.11
C THR A 119 -3.89 -6.10 9.38
N ARG A 120 -3.26 -7.12 8.78
CA ARG A 120 -1.83 -7.40 8.97
C ARG A 120 -0.95 -6.33 8.30
N VAL A 121 -1.29 -5.89 7.08
CA VAL A 121 -0.60 -4.79 6.40
C VAL A 121 -0.73 -3.50 7.21
N ASN A 122 -1.93 -3.23 7.72
CA ASN A 122 -2.20 -2.06 8.53
C ASN A 122 -1.29 -1.99 9.76
N ARG A 123 -1.16 -3.12 10.49
CA ARG A 123 -0.26 -3.24 11.65
C ARG A 123 1.20 -3.07 11.24
N HIS A 124 1.65 -3.76 10.19
CA HIS A 124 3.03 -3.69 9.72
C HIS A 124 3.48 -2.28 9.33
N ILE A 125 2.61 -1.50 8.67
CA ILE A 125 2.93 -0.12 8.28
C ILE A 125 2.93 0.82 9.50
N LEU A 126 2.09 0.55 10.51
CA LEU A 126 2.12 1.28 11.78
C LEU A 126 3.43 1.03 12.53
N ASP A 127 3.83 -0.23 12.66
CA ASP A 127 5.04 -0.62 13.41
C ASP A 127 6.30 0.00 12.79
N LYS A 128 6.37 0.10 11.46
CA LYS A 128 7.48 0.79 10.75
C LYS A 128 7.55 2.30 10.98
N ARG A 129 6.49 2.93 11.49
CA ARG A 129 6.45 4.37 11.76
C ARG A 129 6.76 4.74 13.21
N VAL A 130 6.80 3.77 14.13
CA VAL A 130 7.23 3.99 15.51
C VAL A 130 8.76 3.84 15.55
N PRO A 131 9.54 4.92 15.70
CA PRO A 131 10.95 4.76 16.01
C PRO A 131 11.06 4.27 17.45
N SER A 132 11.70 3.12 17.63
CA SER A 132 12.29 2.69 18.91
C SER A 132 13.43 3.61 19.32
#